data_AF-A0A941XN45-F1
#
_entry.id   AF-A0A941XN45-F1
#
_cell.length_a   1.000
_cell.length_b   1.000
_cell.length_c   1.000
_cell.angle_alpha   90.00
_cell.angle_beta   90.00
_cell.angle_gamma   90.00
#
_symmetry.space_group_name_H-M   'P 1'
#
loop_
_entity.id
_entity.type
_entity.pdbx_description
1 polymer ?
#
loop_
_entity_poly.entity_id
_entity_poly.type
_entity_poly.pdbx_seq_one_letter_code
_entity_poly.pdbx_strand_id
1 'polypeptide(L)'
;MNSKEKLLADLSNQELVKRSHELEQLIDNNKEIKALLNKKKLISKEMVTARHIGLVNTYDDYKKQYDMIDREIAKYPFVEEYLDILDYLYNDLEIIADYIQSKINKALEK
;
A
#
# COMPACT_ATOMS: atom_id res chain seq x y z
N MET A 1 14.35 -27.56 2.54
CA MET A 1 13.27 -26.57 2.36
C MET A 1 12.01 -27.10 3.04
N ASN A 2 11.54 -26.45 4.10
CA ASN A 2 10.28 -26.82 4.77
C ASN A 2 9.06 -26.25 4.02
N SER A 3 7.85 -26.67 4.39
CA SER A 3 6.62 -26.26 3.68
C SER A 3 6.36 -24.75 3.71
N LYS A 4 6.81 -24.06 4.77
CA LYS A 4 6.73 -22.59 4.87
C LYS A 4 7.67 -21.93 3.86
N GLU A 5 8.91 -22.39 3.80
CA GLU A 5 9.91 -21.89 2.86
C GLU A 5 9.47 -22.13 1.40
N LYS A 6 8.82 -23.27 1.14
CA LYS A 6 8.24 -23.56 -0.18
C LYS A 6 7.13 -22.57 -0.54
N LEU A 7 6.17 -22.35 0.37
CA LEU A 7 5.07 -21.40 0.15
C LEU A 7 5.60 -19.99 -0.13
N LEU A 8 6.60 -19.52 0.64
CA LEU A 8 7.23 -18.23 0.41
C LEU A 8 7.93 -18.16 -0.94
N ALA A 9 8.65 -19.21 -1.34
CA ALA A 9 9.29 -19.27 -2.65
C ALA A 9 8.26 -19.24 -3.80
N ASP A 10 7.15 -19.96 -3.65
CA ASP A 10 6.09 -20.00 -4.66
C ASP A 10 5.42 -18.62 -4.81
N LEU A 11 5.16 -17.92 -3.69
CA LEU A 11 4.62 -16.56 -3.69
C LEU A 11 5.59 -15.56 -4.33
N SER A 12 6.86 -15.55 -3.91
CA SER A 12 7.86 -14.61 -4.46
C SER A 12 8.14 -14.80 -5.95
N ASN A 13 7.85 -15.97 -6.50
CA ASN A 13 8.09 -16.27 -7.91
C ASN A 13 6.96 -15.84 -8.84
N GLN A 14 5.80 -15.45 -8.29
CA GLN A 14 4.67 -14.97 -9.08
C GLN A 14 5.04 -13.74 -9.92
N GLU A 15 4.55 -13.70 -11.15
CA GLU A 15 4.82 -12.59 -12.07
C GLU A 15 4.33 -11.24 -11.52
N LEU A 16 3.18 -11.24 -10.84
CA LEU A 16 2.63 -10.06 -10.19
C LEU A 16 3.54 -9.53 -9.08
N VAL A 17 4.16 -10.41 -8.29
CA VAL A 17 5.13 -9.99 -7.25
C VAL A 17 6.36 -9.35 -7.89
N LYS A 18 6.90 -9.97 -8.95
CA LYS A 18 8.04 -9.39 -9.69
C LYS A 18 7.69 -8.03 -10.30
N ARG A 19 6.53 -7.93 -10.94
CA ARG A 19 6.03 -6.69 -11.53
C ARG A 19 5.84 -5.59 -10.48
N SER A 20 5.31 -5.94 -9.30
CA SER A 20 5.16 -4.98 -8.20
C SER A 20 6.51 -4.36 -7.80
N HIS A 21 7.59 -5.16 -7.74
CA HIS A 21 8.93 -4.66 -7.42
C HIS A 21 9.50 -3.77 -8.52
N GLU A 22 9.27 -4.10 -9.79
CA GLU A 22 9.69 -3.23 -10.90
C GLU A 22 9.01 -1.86 -10.83
N LEU A 23 7.70 -1.85 -10.60
CA LEU A 23 6.92 -0.62 -10.48
C LEU A 23 7.31 0.18 -9.24
N GLU A 24 7.56 -0.48 -8.10
CA GLU A 24 8.07 0.15 -6.88
C GLU A 24 9.40 0.88 -7.15
N GLN A 25 10.33 0.24 -7.88
CA GLN A 25 11.59 0.89 -8.27
C GLN A 25 11.37 2.10 -9.19
N LEU A 26 10.41 2.03 -10.12
CA LEU A 26 10.08 3.18 -10.96
C LEU A 26 9.53 4.35 -10.14
N ILE A 27 8.67 4.05 -9.16
CA ILE A 27 8.08 5.02 -8.24
C ILE A 27 9.18 5.67 -7.37
N ASP A 28 10.04 4.86 -6.75
CA ASP A 28 11.09 5.32 -5.85
C ASP A 28 12.15 6.20 -6.53
N ASN A 29 12.44 5.89 -7.79
CA ASN A 29 13.41 6.63 -8.60
C ASN A 29 12.79 7.86 -9.29
N ASN A 30 11.47 8.00 -9.30
CA ASN A 30 10.80 9.17 -9.86
C ASN A 30 10.91 10.36 -8.90
N LYS A 31 11.72 11.36 -9.30
CA LYS A 31 11.97 12.57 -8.50
C LYS A 31 10.71 13.38 -8.22
N GLU A 32 9.78 13.43 -9.17
CA GLU A 32 8.53 14.20 -9.04
C GLU A 32 7.60 13.53 -8.03
N ILE A 33 7.40 12.22 -8.15
CA ILE A 33 6.62 11.45 -7.16
C ILE A 33 7.25 11.55 -5.78
N LYS A 34 8.57 11.42 -5.67
CA LYS A 34 9.28 11.58 -4.39
C LYS A 34 9.07 12.96 -3.78
N ALA A 35 9.08 14.03 -4.58
CA ALA A 35 8.78 15.38 -4.11
C ALA A 35 7.33 15.51 -3.64
N LEU A 36 6.37 14.94 -4.38
CA LEU A 36 4.96 14.90 -4.03
C LEU A 36 4.73 14.14 -2.71
N LEU A 37 5.34 12.97 -2.53
CA LEU A 37 5.25 12.18 -1.29
C LEU A 37 5.84 12.90 -0.08
N ASN A 38 6.98 13.59 -0.24
CA ASN A 38 7.55 14.40 0.83
C ASN A 38 6.64 15.56 1.21
N LYS A 39 6.03 16.23 0.22
CA LYS A 39 5.05 17.29 0.45
C LYS A 39 3.80 16.74 1.15
N LYS A 40 3.30 15.58 0.72
CA LYS A 40 2.16 14.88 1.32
C LYS A 40 2.43 14.60 2.81
N LYS A 41 3.60 14.06 3.14
CA LYS A 41 4.03 13.80 4.52
C LYS A 41 4.09 15.05 5.38
N LEU A 42 4.56 16.17 4.84
CA LEU A 42 4.56 17.46 5.54
C LEU A 42 3.12 17.91 5.84
N ILE A 43 2.25 17.93 4.83
CA ILE A 43 0.84 18.31 4.99
C ILE A 43 0.13 17.41 6.01
N SER A 44 0.39 16.10 6.01
CA SER A 44 -0.19 15.20 7.01
C SER A 44 0.19 15.57 8.44
N LYS A 45 1.42 16.03 8.69
CA LYS A 45 1.82 16.52 10.01
C LYS A 45 1.02 17.78 10.38
N GLU A 46 0.89 18.72 9.45
CA GLU A 46 0.10 19.93 9.68
C GLU A 46 -1.38 19.64 9.93
N MET A 47 -1.94 18.63 9.25
CA MET A 47 -3.30 18.15 9.52
C MET A 47 -3.45 17.61 10.94
N VAL A 48 -2.50 16.79 11.40
CA VAL A 48 -2.51 16.26 12.78
C VAL A 48 -2.42 17.40 13.79
N THR A 49 -1.55 18.38 13.55
CA THR A 49 -1.41 19.57 14.40
C THR A 49 -2.73 20.36 14.44
N ALA A 50 -3.28 20.76 13.29
CA ALA A 50 -4.52 21.53 13.19
C ALA A 50 -5.70 20.82 13.87
N ARG A 51 -5.81 19.49 13.71
CA ARG A 51 -6.81 18.68 14.40
C ARG A 51 -6.61 18.71 15.92
N HIS A 52 -5.37 18.58 16.38
CA HIS A 52 -5.05 18.57 17.81
C HIS A 52 -5.41 19.88 18.51
N ILE A 53 -5.16 21.02 17.86
CA ILE A 53 -5.45 22.36 18.41
C ILE A 53 -6.85 22.90 18.05
N GLY A 54 -7.69 22.08 17.40
CA GLY A 54 -9.09 22.42 17.10
C GLY A 54 -9.30 23.41 15.95
N LEU A 55 -8.33 23.62 15.06
CA LEU A 55 -8.45 24.50 13.90
C LEU A 55 -9.09 23.77 12.70
N VAL A 56 -10.42 23.63 12.75
CA VAL A 56 -11.20 22.86 11.76
C VAL A 56 -11.03 23.39 10.33
N ASN A 57 -11.16 24.71 10.11
CA ASN A 57 -11.02 25.30 8.77
C ASN A 57 -9.62 25.06 8.18
N THR A 58 -8.58 25.20 9.01
CA THR A 58 -7.19 24.97 8.61
C THR A 58 -6.95 23.50 8.28
N TYR A 59 -7.53 22.59 9.06
CA TYR A 59 -7.50 21.15 8.76
C TYR A 59 -8.12 20.85 7.39
N ASP A 60 -9.28 21.43 7.09
CA ASP A 60 -9.98 21.20 5.83
C ASP A 60 -9.18 21.73 4.62
N ASP A 61 -8.49 22.85 4.78
CA ASP A 61 -7.62 23.38 3.73
C ASP A 61 -6.37 22.52 3.51
N TYR A 62 -5.77 21.97 4.58
CA TYR A 62 -4.71 20.99 4.44
C TYR A 62 -5.20 19.68 3.82
N LYS A 63 -6.41 19.23 4.17
CA LYS A 63 -7.02 18.04 3.58
C LYS A 63 -7.20 18.20 2.07
N LYS A 64 -7.72 19.33 1.60
CA LYS A 64 -7.83 19.62 0.15
C LYS A 64 -6.47 19.54 -0.56
N GLN A 65 -5.41 20.05 0.07
CA GLN A 65 -4.06 19.98 -0.50
C GLN A 65 -3.50 18.56 -0.52
N TYR A 66 -3.76 17.78 0.54
CA TYR A 66 -3.40 16.37 0.62
C TYR A 66 -4.08 15.57 -0.51
N ASP A 67 -5.41 15.73 -0.65
CA ASP A 67 -6.20 15.06 -1.69
C ASP A 67 -5.80 15.50 -3.11
N MET A 68 -5.30 16.73 -3.27
CA MET A 68 -4.78 17.20 -4.55
C MET A 68 -3.46 16.49 -4.89
N ILE A 69 -2.58 16.24 -3.92
CA ILE A 69 -1.34 15.49 -4.16
C ILE A 69 -1.65 14.05 -4.57
N ASP A 70 -2.64 13.41 -3.94
CA ASP A 70 -3.06 12.06 -4.34
C ASP A 70 -3.54 12.02 -5.78
N ARG A 71 -4.30 13.03 -6.21
CA ARG A 71 -4.70 13.18 -7.61
C ARG A 71 -3.52 13.41 -8.56
N GLU A 72 -2.50 14.17 -8.15
CA GLU A 72 -1.30 14.36 -8.98
C GLU A 72 -0.48 13.06 -9.10
N ILE A 73 -0.35 12.29 -8.01
CA ILE A 73 0.32 10.99 -8.02
C ILE A 73 -0.46 9.97 -8.88
N ALA A 74 -1.79 9.99 -8.83
CA ALA A 74 -2.63 9.10 -9.62
C ALA A 74 -2.61 9.38 -11.14
N LYS A 75 -2.03 10.50 -11.59
CA LYS A 75 -1.83 10.76 -13.03
C LYS A 75 -0.78 9.86 -13.67
N TYR A 76 0.03 9.17 -12.87
CA TYR A 76 1.07 8.28 -13.35
C TYR A 76 0.49 6.87 -13.52
N PRO A 77 0.35 6.34 -14.75
CA PRO A 77 -0.30 5.04 -14.97
C PRO A 77 0.39 3.87 -14.27
N PHE A 78 1.72 3.93 -14.14
CA PHE A 78 2.50 2.91 -13.44
C PHE A 78 2.29 2.94 -11.90
N VAL A 79 1.76 4.03 -11.34
CA VAL A 79 1.35 4.08 -9.93
C VAL A 79 0.00 3.40 -9.76
N GLU A 80 -0.95 3.65 -10.67
CA GLU A 80 -2.25 2.97 -10.68
C GLU A 80 -2.07 1.45 -10.82
N GLU A 81 -1.26 1.02 -11.80
CA GLU A 81 -0.91 -0.39 -12.00
C GLU A 81 -0.30 -1.01 -10.73
N TYR A 82 0.59 -0.28 -10.04
CA TYR A 82 1.22 -0.77 -8.82
C TYR A 82 0.19 -0.98 -7.70
N LEU A 83 -0.71 -0.01 -7.50
CA LEU A 83 -1.75 -0.09 -6.48
C LEU A 83 -2.72 -1.24 -6.75
N ASP A 84 -3.16 -1.41 -8.01
CA ASP A 84 -4.01 -2.52 -8.40
C ASP A 84 -3.34 -3.87 -8.10
N ILE A 85 -2.07 -4.03 -8.50
CA ILE A 85 -1.30 -5.25 -8.22
C ILE A 85 -1.19 -5.50 -6.72
N LEU A 86 -0.94 -4.47 -5.91
CA LEU A 86 -0.91 -4.64 -4.45
C LEU A 86 -2.25 -5.12 -3.92
N ASP A 87 -3.36 -4.54 -4.35
CA ASP A 87 -4.71 -4.97 -3.92
C ASP A 87 -4.98 -6.44 -4.30
N TYR A 88 -4.59 -6.87 -5.50
CA TYR A 88 -4.67 -8.28 -5.89
C TYR A 88 -3.83 -9.19 -4.99
N LEU A 89 -2.56 -8.83 -4.76
CA LEU A 89 -1.66 -9.61 -3.92
C LEU A 89 -2.14 -9.69 -2.46
N TYR A 90 -2.69 -8.60 -1.92
CA TYR A 90 -3.27 -8.58 -0.58
C TYR A 90 -4.46 -9.53 -0.46
N ASN A 91 -5.39 -9.50 -1.42
CA ASN A 91 -6.54 -10.41 -1.43
C ASN A 91 -6.10 -11.88 -1.49
N ASP A 92 -5.11 -12.21 -2.32
CA ASP A 92 -4.57 -13.57 -2.41
C ASP A 92 -3.94 -14.03 -1.08
N LEU A 93 -3.19 -13.15 -0.40
CA LEU A 93 -2.61 -13.44 0.90
C LEU A 93 -3.68 -13.64 1.98
N GLU A 94 -4.74 -12.85 1.97
CA GLU A 94 -5.88 -13.00 2.88
C GLU A 94 -6.57 -14.35 2.70
N ILE A 95 -6.86 -14.74 1.45
CA ILE A 95 -7.45 -16.06 1.13
C ILE A 95 -6.56 -17.20 1.62
N ILE A 96 -5.24 -17.10 1.44
CA ILE A 96 -4.30 -18.12 1.92
C ILE A 96 -4.30 -18.20 3.45
N ALA A 97 -4.27 -17.04 4.14
CA ALA A 97 -4.30 -16.98 5.59
C ALA A 97 -5.58 -17.62 6.14
N ASP A 98 -6.74 -17.26 5.58
CA ASP A 98 -8.05 -17.80 5.95
C ASP A 98 -8.12 -19.32 5.74
N TYR A 99 -7.58 -19.81 4.63
CA TYR A 99 -7.54 -21.24 4.35
C TYR A 99 -6.70 -21.99 5.39
N ILE A 100 -5.51 -21.49 5.72
CA ILE A 100 -4.65 -22.09 6.74
C ILE A 100 -5.35 -22.09 8.10
N GLN A 101 -5.94 -20.96 8.50
CA GLN A 101 -6.67 -20.82 9.75
C GLN A 101 -7.86 -21.79 9.83
N SER A 102 -8.65 -21.90 8.76
CA SER A 102 -9.78 -22.84 8.65
C SER A 102 -9.34 -24.29 8.84
N LYS A 103 -8.18 -24.68 8.28
CA LYS A 103 -7.64 -26.04 8.42
C LYS A 103 -7.14 -26.32 9.83
N ILE A 104 -6.51 -25.34 10.48
CA ILE A 104 -6.05 -25.46 11.88
C ILE A 104 -7.27 -25.62 12.80
N ASN A 105 -8.28 -24.76 12.68
CA ASN A 105 -9.49 -24.82 13.51
C ASN A 105 -10.20 -26.18 13.39
N LYS A 106 -10.40 -26.68 12.17
CA LYS A 106 -10.98 -28.01 11.93
C LYS A 106 -10.16 -29.17 12.53
N ALA A 107 -8.85 -29.00 12.67
CA ALA A 107 -7.99 -29.99 13.31
C ALA A 107 -8.07 -29.94 14.84
N LEU A 108 -8.32 -28.76 15.42
CA LEU A 108 -8.47 -28.54 16.87
C LEU A 108 -9.88 -28.84 17.39
N GLU A 109 -10.90 -28.84 16.52
CA GLU A 109 -12.27 -29.25 16.84
C GLU A 109 -12.44 -30.77 17.00
N LYS A 110 -11.36 -31.55 16.83
CA LYS A 110 -11.29 -33.00 17.07
C LYS A 110 -10.69 -33.31 18.42
#